data_AF-A0A915MZ15-F1
#
_entry.id   AF-A0A915MZ15-F1
#
_cell.length_a   1.000
_cell.length_b   1.000
_cell.length_c   1.000
_cell.angle_alpha   90.00
_cell.angle_beta   90.00
_cell.angle_gamma   90.00
#
_symmetry.space_group_name_H-M   'P 1'
#
loop_
_entity.id
_entity.type
_entity.pdbx_description
1 polymer ?
#
loop_
_entity_poly.entity_id
_entity_poly.type
_entity_poly.pdbx_seq_one_letter_code
_entity_poly.pdbx_strand_id
1 'polypeptide(L)'
;MELLLFNHQEYERLYNCTNLVIDSIPIEKRRLTLLALINLILGIIYFLLYLPCLFSIWKQHWKNDCYTILLFIGIVDIIGLIITGFLHPILALLGAVFCSYPALIFIVGGLAKFVWVAESTANLVFLQVFTISILNTTCSSLYFVMQFLKPEWLIVISQFAWFHVHGIFKV
;
A
#
# COMPACT_ATOMS: atom_id res chain seq x y z
N MET A 1 -8.49 -10.80 -13.24
CA MET A 1 -7.82 -10.94 -14.56
C MET A 1 -8.20 -12.24 -15.28
N GLU A 2 -8.59 -13.30 -14.56
CA GLU A 2 -8.96 -14.59 -15.18
C GLU A 2 -10.11 -14.49 -16.19
N LEU A 3 -11.12 -13.66 -15.92
CA LEU A 3 -12.22 -13.42 -16.86
C LEU A 3 -11.74 -12.91 -18.23
N LEU A 4 -10.78 -11.98 -18.26
CA LEU A 4 -10.27 -11.43 -19.51
C LEU A 4 -9.39 -12.42 -20.28
N LEU A 5 -8.58 -13.21 -19.57
CA LEU A 5 -7.57 -14.11 -20.17
C LEU A 5 -8.10 -15.51 -20.52
N PHE A 6 -8.98 -16.07 -19.69
CA PHE A 6 -9.42 -17.47 -19.80
C PHE A 6 -10.89 -17.62 -20.14
N ASN A 7 -11.74 -16.65 -19.78
CA ASN A 7 -13.18 -16.74 -20.01
C ASN A 7 -13.74 -15.51 -20.73
N HIS A 8 -13.24 -15.30 -21.96
CA HIS A 8 -13.57 -14.11 -22.74
C HIS A 8 -15.07 -13.98 -23.04
N GLN A 9 -15.79 -15.09 -23.22
CA GLN A 9 -17.24 -15.09 -23.44
C GLN A 9 -18.00 -14.49 -22.25
N GLU A 10 -17.60 -14.85 -21.03
CA GLU A 10 -18.21 -14.30 -19.82
C GLU A 10 -17.80 -12.84 -19.59
N TYR A 11 -16.57 -12.48 -19.95
CA TYR A 11 -16.13 -11.08 -19.96
C TYR A 11 -16.98 -10.23 -20.91
N GLU A 12 -17.19 -10.67 -22.15
CA GLU A 12 -18.06 -9.98 -23.09
C GLU A 12 -19.49 -9.91 -22.56
N ARG A 13 -20.04 -11.00 -22.00
CA ARG A 13 -21.39 -10.97 -21.41
C ARG A 13 -21.57 -9.90 -20.33
N LEU A 14 -20.56 -9.69 -19.47
CA LEU A 14 -20.62 -8.77 -18.33
C LEU A 14 -20.20 -7.33 -18.67
N TYR A 15 -19.27 -7.15 -19.60
CA TYR A 15 -18.59 -5.88 -19.87
C TYR A 15 -18.82 -5.37 -21.31
N ASN A 16 -19.82 -5.89 -22.01
CA ASN A 16 -20.15 -5.41 -23.34
C ASN A 16 -20.67 -3.96 -23.32
N CYS A 17 -20.13 -3.14 -24.21
CA CYS A 17 -20.51 -1.74 -24.40
C CYS A 17 -21.45 -1.50 -25.60
N THR A 18 -21.97 -2.55 -26.28
CA THR A 18 -22.83 -2.39 -27.48
C THR A 18 -24.06 -1.51 -27.24
N ASN A 19 -24.62 -1.50 -26.03
CA ASN A 19 -25.83 -0.72 -25.71
C ASN A 19 -25.52 0.72 -25.22
N LEU A 20 -24.24 1.12 -25.14
CA LEU A 20 -23.83 2.44 -24.66
C LEU A 20 -23.22 3.26 -25.79
N VAL A 21 -23.92 4.33 -26.18
CA VAL A 21 -23.37 5.34 -27.12
C VAL A 21 -22.48 6.29 -26.32
N ILE A 22 -21.17 6.06 -26.37
CA ILE A 22 -20.16 6.83 -25.62
C ILE A 22 -20.22 8.34 -25.98
N ASP A 23 -20.54 8.66 -27.22
CA ASP A 23 -20.57 10.04 -27.73
C ASP A 23 -21.88 10.79 -27.45
N SER A 24 -22.86 10.13 -26.84
CA SER A 24 -24.12 10.78 -26.44
C SER A 24 -23.92 11.88 -25.38
N ILE A 25 -22.84 11.81 -24.60
CA ILE A 25 -22.50 12.78 -23.58
C ILE A 25 -21.27 13.57 -24.06
N PRO A 26 -21.31 14.90 -24.12
CA PRO A 26 -20.15 15.70 -24.52
C PRO A 26 -18.98 15.49 -23.54
N ILE A 27 -17.75 15.52 -24.06
CA ILE A 27 -16.52 15.24 -23.32
C ILE A 27 -16.36 16.23 -22.14
N GLU A 28 -16.79 17.46 -22.31
CA GLU A 28 -16.78 18.53 -21.31
C GLU A 28 -17.56 18.16 -20.04
N LYS A 29 -18.64 17.39 -20.18
CA LYS A 29 -19.43 16.91 -19.02
C LYS A 29 -18.83 15.67 -18.36
N ARG A 30 -17.97 14.93 -19.07
CA ARG A 30 -17.33 13.69 -18.59
C ARG A 30 -15.98 13.96 -17.91
N ARG A 31 -15.32 15.05 -18.26
CA ARG A 31 -14.01 15.43 -17.72
C ARG A 31 -14.14 16.05 -16.32
N LEU A 32 -13.61 15.36 -15.33
CA LEU A 32 -13.38 15.93 -13.99
C LEU A 32 -12.02 16.67 -13.97
N THR A 33 -11.91 17.74 -14.76
CA THR A 33 -10.63 18.43 -15.00
C THR A 33 -9.98 18.95 -13.74
N LEU A 34 -10.73 19.56 -12.82
CA LEU A 34 -10.17 20.12 -11.58
C LEU A 34 -9.57 19.01 -10.71
N LEU A 35 -10.32 17.93 -10.49
CA LEU A 35 -9.87 16.79 -9.67
C LEU A 35 -8.66 16.10 -10.30
N ALA A 36 -8.67 15.91 -11.62
CA ALA A 36 -7.58 15.28 -12.34
C ALA A 36 -6.29 16.12 -12.27
N LEU A 37 -6.38 17.45 -12.41
CA LEU A 37 -5.22 18.33 -12.27
C LEU A 37 -4.65 18.32 -10.85
N ILE A 38 -5.51 18.38 -9.82
CA ILE A 38 -5.07 18.31 -8.42
C ILE A 38 -4.33 17.00 -8.16
N ASN A 39 -4.90 15.87 -8.58
CA ASN A 39 -4.27 14.55 -8.39
C ASN A 39 -2.95 14.42 -9.16
N LEU A 40 -2.86 14.97 -10.38
CA LEU A 40 -1.63 14.94 -11.16
C LEU A 40 -0.51 15.76 -10.51
N ILE A 41 -0.84 16.96 -10.01
CA ILE A 41 0.12 17.82 -9.31
C ILE A 41 0.60 17.13 -8.02
N LEU A 42 -0.32 16.60 -7.22
CA LEU A 42 0.02 15.85 -6.01
C LEU A 42 0.85 14.61 -6.32
N GLY A 43 0.50 13.87 -7.38
CA GLY A 43 1.26 12.71 -7.84
C GLY A 43 2.72 13.04 -8.17
N ILE A 44 2.97 14.16 -8.85
CA ILE A 44 4.33 14.66 -9.13
C ILE A 44 5.07 15.00 -7.84
N ILE A 45 4.43 15.73 -6.93
CA ILE A 45 5.05 16.12 -5.65
C ILE A 45 5.43 14.89 -4.83
N TYR A 46 4.51 13.92 -4.69
CA TYR A 46 4.76 12.69 -3.94
C TYR A 46 5.83 11.82 -4.60
N PHE A 47 5.83 11.70 -5.92
CA PHE A 47 6.86 10.95 -6.64
C PHE A 47 8.26 11.53 -6.40
N LEU A 48 8.41 12.86 -6.48
CA LEU A 48 9.68 13.52 -6.21
C LEU A 48 10.15 13.37 -4.76
N LEU A 49 9.21 13.33 -3.81
CA LEU A 49 9.52 13.12 -2.39
C LEU A 49 9.90 11.66 -2.10
N TYR A 50 9.29 10.69 -2.78
CA TYR A 50 9.54 9.27 -2.56
C TYR A 50 10.94 8.83 -3.00
N LEU A 51 11.46 9.38 -4.11
CA LEU A 51 12.78 9.01 -4.64
C LEU A 51 13.94 9.17 -3.64
N PRO A 52 14.15 10.33 -2.97
CA PRO A 52 15.23 10.48 -2.00
C PRO A 52 15.00 9.62 -0.75
N CYS A 53 13.74 9.45 -0.32
CA CYS A 53 13.40 8.58 0.81
C CYS A 53 13.76 7.12 0.53
N LEU A 54 13.37 6.61 -0.64
CA LEU A 54 13.66 5.23 -1.04
C LEU A 54 15.15 5.01 -1.24
N PHE A 55 15.87 5.99 -1.79
CA PHE A 55 17.32 5.92 -1.94
C PHE A 55 18.04 5.79 -0.58
N SER A 56 17.59 6.54 0.43
CA SER A 56 18.12 6.46 1.80
C SER A 56 17.88 5.07 2.41
N ILE A 57 16.67 4.55 2.26
CA ILE A 57 16.29 3.21 2.76
C ILE A 57 17.06 2.11 2.04
N TRP A 58 17.20 2.22 0.72
CA TRP A 58 17.98 1.28 -0.10
C TRP A 58 19.42 1.18 0.37
N LYS A 59 20.03 2.26 0.86
CA LYS A 59 21.39 2.17 1.41
C LYS A 59 21.46 1.35 2.70
N GLN A 60 20.37 1.31 3.47
CA GLN A 60 20.32 0.78 4.82
C GLN A 60 19.65 -0.61 4.91
N HIS A 61 18.94 -1.07 3.88
CA HIS A 61 18.16 -2.31 3.92
C HIS A 61 18.95 -3.56 4.32
N TRP A 62 20.22 -3.66 3.93
CA TRP A 62 21.10 -4.77 4.31
C TRP A 62 21.39 -4.89 5.82
N LYS A 63 21.08 -3.86 6.62
CA LYS A 63 21.45 -3.83 8.05
C LYS A 63 20.37 -4.34 8.99
N ASN A 64 19.09 -4.27 8.60
CA ASN A 64 17.97 -4.71 9.45
C ASN A 64 16.78 -5.08 8.57
N ASP A 65 16.12 -6.18 8.90
CA ASP A 65 14.93 -6.69 8.21
C ASP A 65 13.78 -5.67 8.17
N CYS A 66 13.71 -4.78 9.17
CA CYS A 66 12.74 -3.68 9.19
C CYS A 66 12.89 -2.73 7.98
N TYR A 67 14.11 -2.43 7.56
CA TYR A 67 14.35 -1.60 6.37
C TYR A 67 14.04 -2.35 5.07
N THR A 68 14.14 -3.68 5.06
CA THR A 68 13.71 -4.51 3.92
C THR A 68 12.19 -4.45 3.72
N ILE A 69 11.42 -4.50 4.80
CA ILE A 69 9.95 -4.32 4.75
C ILE A 69 9.60 -2.90 4.28
N LEU A 70 10.27 -1.89 4.82
CA LEU A 70 10.06 -0.49 4.43
C LEU A 70 10.42 -0.24 2.96
N LEU A 71 11.45 -0.92 2.44
CA LEU A 71 11.82 -0.88 1.03
C LEU A 71 10.75 -1.51 0.15
N PHE A 72 10.17 -2.65 0.56
CA PHE A 72 9.08 -3.29 -0.15
C PHE A 72 7.85 -2.37 -0.24
N ILE A 73 7.44 -1.77 0.88
CA ILE A 73 6.33 -0.80 0.93
C ILE A 73 6.62 0.36 -0.04
N GLY A 74 7.82 0.95 0.03
CA GLY A 74 8.17 2.07 -0.84
C GLY A 74 8.20 1.73 -2.34
N ILE A 75 8.54 0.48 -2.71
CA ILE A 75 8.46 0.02 -4.11
C ILE A 75 7.00 -0.09 -4.55
N VAL A 76 6.14 -0.68 -3.70
CA VAL A 76 4.71 -0.82 -3.98
C VAL A 76 4.04 0.55 -4.11
N ASP A 77 4.43 1.53 -3.28
CA ASP A 77 3.95 2.90 -3.34
C ASP A 77 4.33 3.61 -4.64
N ILE A 78 5.56 3.41 -5.15
CA ILE A 78 5.97 3.96 -6.46
C ILE A 78 5.11 3.37 -7.58
N ILE A 79 4.85 2.06 -7.56
CA ILE A 79 3.97 1.41 -8.54
C ILE A 79 2.54 1.97 -8.41
N GLY A 80 2.05 2.16 -7.20
CA GLY A 80 0.78 2.79 -6.90
C GLY A 80 0.69 4.21 -7.46
N LEU A 81 1.69 5.05 -7.20
CA LEU A 81 1.77 6.43 -7.69
C LEU A 81 1.79 6.50 -9.23
N ILE A 82 2.43 5.57 -9.93
CA ILE A 82 2.37 5.51 -11.40
C ILE A 82 0.92 5.32 -11.88
N ILE A 83 0.16 4.45 -11.21
CA ILE A 83 -1.22 4.14 -11.59
C ILE A 83 -2.19 5.26 -11.15
N THR A 84 -2.16 5.65 -9.88
CA THR A 84 -3.13 6.58 -9.29
C THR A 84 -2.74 8.05 -9.46
N GLY A 85 -1.45 8.36 -9.47
CA GLY A 85 -0.91 9.71 -9.58
C GLY A 85 -0.69 10.19 -11.01
N PHE A 86 -0.50 9.28 -11.98
CA PHE A 86 -0.30 9.65 -13.39
C PHE A 86 -1.36 9.05 -14.31
N LEU A 87 -1.47 7.73 -14.39
CA LEU A 87 -2.33 7.07 -15.37
C LEU A 87 -3.82 7.42 -15.19
N HIS A 88 -4.32 7.34 -13.95
CA HIS A 88 -5.70 7.69 -13.61
C HIS A 88 -6.07 9.15 -13.93
N PRO A 89 -5.32 10.18 -13.48
CA PRO A 89 -5.64 11.56 -13.81
C PRO A 89 -5.49 11.87 -15.31
N ILE A 90 -4.54 11.24 -16.03
CA ILE A 90 -4.45 11.39 -17.49
C ILE A 90 -5.72 10.85 -18.18
N LEU A 91 -6.17 9.65 -17.80
CA LEU A 91 -7.43 9.08 -18.30
C LEU A 91 -8.63 9.98 -17.97
N ALA A 92 -8.66 10.56 -16.78
CA ALA A 92 -9.71 11.49 -16.35
C ALA A 92 -9.69 12.82 -17.13
N LEU A 93 -8.51 13.34 -17.49
CA LEU A 93 -8.37 14.52 -18.36
C LEU A 93 -8.83 14.25 -19.78
N LEU A 94 -8.67 13.02 -20.28
CA LEU A 94 -9.20 12.59 -21.58
C LEU A 94 -10.72 12.36 -21.55
N GLY A 95 -11.34 12.33 -20.36
CA GLY A 95 -12.74 11.94 -20.21
C GLY A 95 -12.99 10.48 -20.57
N ALA A 96 -11.95 9.63 -20.45
CA ALA A 96 -12.02 8.23 -20.78
C ALA A 96 -12.97 7.50 -19.83
N VAL A 97 -13.95 6.81 -20.40
CA VAL A 97 -14.85 5.90 -19.68
C VAL A 97 -14.40 4.47 -19.90
N PHE A 98 -14.92 3.52 -19.12
CA PHE A 98 -14.59 2.09 -19.27
C PHE A 98 -14.67 1.63 -20.74
N CYS A 99 -15.73 2.01 -21.44
CA CYS A 99 -15.96 1.63 -22.84
C CYS A 99 -14.99 2.27 -23.87
N SER A 100 -14.22 3.29 -23.50
CA SER A 100 -13.22 3.89 -24.39
C SER A 100 -11.99 2.99 -24.55
N TYR A 101 -11.51 2.42 -23.44
CA TYR A 101 -10.34 1.56 -23.40
C TYR A 101 -10.56 0.39 -22.42
N PRO A 102 -11.50 -0.53 -22.71
CA PRO A 102 -12.00 -1.50 -21.72
C PRO A 102 -10.90 -2.45 -21.23
N ALA A 103 -10.05 -2.97 -22.13
CA ALA A 103 -8.94 -3.84 -21.75
C ALA A 103 -7.92 -3.13 -20.85
N LEU A 104 -7.53 -1.89 -21.20
CA LEU A 104 -6.57 -1.10 -20.43
C LEU A 104 -7.12 -0.78 -19.04
N ILE A 105 -8.35 -0.25 -18.97
CA ILE A 105 -8.98 0.17 -17.71
C ILE A 105 -9.22 -1.04 -16.81
N PHE A 106 -9.60 -2.20 -17.37
CA PHE A 106 -9.78 -3.42 -16.60
C PHE A 106 -8.47 -3.95 -16.01
N ILE A 107 -7.38 -4.00 -16.80
CA ILE A 107 -6.07 -4.47 -16.33
C ILE A 107 -5.51 -3.52 -15.28
N VAL A 108 -5.52 -2.22 -15.57
CA VAL A 108 -4.99 -1.17 -14.67
C VAL A 108 -5.79 -1.12 -13.37
N GLY A 109 -7.11 -1.25 -13.43
CA GLY A 109 -7.96 -1.33 -12.23
C GLY A 109 -7.66 -2.57 -11.38
N GLY A 110 -7.40 -3.71 -12.01
CA GLY A 110 -6.95 -4.93 -11.33
C GLY A 110 -5.60 -4.75 -10.64
N LEU A 111 -4.62 -4.16 -11.34
CA LEU A 111 -3.31 -3.85 -10.77
C LEU A 111 -3.40 -2.85 -9.62
N ALA A 112 -4.19 -1.79 -9.76
CA ALA A 112 -4.43 -0.82 -8.70
C ALA A 112 -4.98 -1.49 -7.43
N LYS A 113 -5.94 -2.41 -7.59
CA LYS A 113 -6.51 -3.15 -6.46
C LYS A 113 -5.49 -4.08 -5.81
N PHE A 114 -4.68 -4.77 -6.61
CA PHE A 114 -3.61 -5.62 -6.11
C PHE A 114 -2.59 -4.82 -5.29
N VAL A 115 -2.12 -3.69 -5.84
CA VAL A 115 -1.19 -2.77 -5.18
C VAL A 115 -1.75 -2.28 -3.84
N TRP A 116 -3.02 -1.85 -3.81
CA TRP A 116 -3.67 -1.40 -2.58
C TRP A 116 -3.69 -2.47 -1.48
N VAL A 117 -4.01 -3.72 -1.84
CA VAL A 117 -4.04 -4.83 -0.88
C VAL A 117 -2.63 -5.21 -0.42
N ALA A 118 -1.67 -5.22 -1.33
CA ALA A 118 -0.27 -5.48 -1.00
C ALA A 118 0.29 -4.44 -0.03
N GLU A 119 0.05 -3.16 -0.30
CA GLU A 119 0.44 -2.04 0.56
C GLU A 119 -0.21 -2.14 1.94
N SER A 120 -1.54 -2.30 1.98
CA SER A 120 -2.30 -2.41 3.24
C SER A 120 -1.78 -3.57 4.11
N THR A 121 -1.49 -4.71 3.50
CA THR A 121 -0.98 -5.88 4.21
C THR A 121 0.45 -5.64 4.72
N ALA A 122 1.32 -5.04 3.91
CA ALA A 122 2.69 -4.74 4.29
C ALA A 122 2.76 -3.71 5.44
N ASN A 123 1.90 -2.69 5.41
CA ASN A 123 1.79 -1.71 6.50
C ASN A 123 1.36 -2.35 7.83
N LEU A 124 0.46 -3.34 7.80
CA LEU A 124 0.07 -4.09 8.99
C LEU A 124 1.24 -4.92 9.54
N VAL A 125 1.99 -5.60 8.68
CA VAL A 125 3.18 -6.37 9.08
C VAL A 125 4.23 -5.44 9.68
N PHE A 126 4.47 -4.28 9.07
CA PHE A 126 5.39 -3.28 9.59
C PHE A 126 4.97 -2.81 10.99
N LEU A 127 3.68 -2.51 11.20
CA LEU A 127 3.15 -2.10 12.50
C LEU A 127 3.28 -3.20 13.57
N GLN A 128 3.11 -4.46 13.20
CA GLN A 128 3.35 -5.61 14.09
C GLN A 128 4.81 -5.67 14.53
N VAL A 129 5.76 -5.65 13.58
CA VAL A 129 7.20 -5.70 13.87
C VAL A 129 7.65 -4.51 14.70
N PHE A 130 7.11 -3.32 14.41
CA PHE A 130 7.37 -2.11 15.17
C PHE A 130 6.91 -2.23 16.62
N THR A 131 5.70 -2.76 16.85
CA THR A 131 5.16 -2.95 18.20
C THR A 131 5.97 -3.99 18.99
N ILE A 132 6.35 -5.10 18.34
CA ILE A 132 7.22 -6.13 18.96
C ILE A 132 8.57 -5.52 19.36
N SER A 133 9.15 -4.67 18.51
CA SER A 133 10.45 -4.03 18.76
C SER A 133 10.40 -3.09 19.96
N ILE A 134 9.30 -2.33 20.12
CA ILE A 134 9.07 -1.47 21.29
C ILE A 134 8.96 -2.31 22.55
N LEU A 135 8.09 -3.34 22.54
CA LEU A 135 7.88 -4.21 23.70
C LEU A 135 9.17 -4.91 24.13
N ASN A 136 9.97 -5.38 23.17
CA ASN A 136 11.27 -6.00 23.45
C ASN A 136 12.27 -5.01 24.08
N THR A 137 12.31 -3.77 23.57
CA THR A 137 13.15 -2.71 24.14
C THR A 137 12.74 -2.38 25.57
N THR A 138 11.44 -2.28 25.83
CA THR A 138 10.89 -2.06 27.19
C THR A 138 11.21 -3.24 28.11
N CYS A 139 11.06 -4.48 27.67
CA CYS A 139 11.45 -5.65 28.47
C CYS A 139 12.94 -5.57 28.86
N SER A 140 13.82 -5.31 27.89
CA SER A 140 15.26 -5.23 28.13
C SER A 140 15.64 -4.14 29.14
N SER A 141 15.01 -2.98 29.08
CA SER A 141 15.28 -1.89 30.04
C SER A 141 14.74 -2.23 31.43
N LEU A 142 13.55 -2.84 31.53
CA LEU A 142 13.01 -3.29 32.80
C LEU A 142 13.90 -4.37 33.46
N TYR A 143 14.38 -5.36 32.68
CA TYR A 143 15.31 -6.37 33.20
C TYR A 143 16.60 -5.76 33.75
N PHE A 144 17.13 -4.71 33.12
CA PHE A 144 18.30 -3.99 33.64
C PHE A 144 17.98 -3.29 34.96
N VAL A 145 16.83 -2.62 35.08
CA VAL A 145 16.39 -1.96 36.32
C VAL A 145 16.19 -2.97 37.45
N MET A 146 15.69 -4.17 37.14
CA MET A 146 15.50 -5.27 38.11
C MET A 146 16.81 -5.74 38.77
N GLN A 147 17.98 -5.43 38.19
CA GLN A 147 19.27 -5.68 38.84
C GLN A 147 19.52 -4.76 40.05
N PHE A 148 18.94 -3.56 40.06
CA PHE A 148 19.17 -2.54 41.10
C PHE A 148 17.99 -2.38 42.06
N LEU A 149 16.76 -2.45 41.56
CA LEU A 149 15.54 -2.31 42.34
C LEU A 149 14.67 -3.54 42.10
N LYS A 150 14.33 -4.29 43.16
CA LYS A 150 13.51 -5.50 43.08
C LYS A 150 12.10 -5.33 43.68
N PRO A 151 11.28 -4.36 43.23
CA PRO A 151 9.90 -4.33 43.66
C PRO A 151 9.08 -5.39 42.91
N GLU A 152 8.13 -6.03 43.60
CA GLU A 152 7.34 -7.15 43.05
C GLU A 152 6.50 -6.77 41.82
N TRP A 153 5.97 -5.54 41.77
CA TRP A 153 5.18 -5.05 40.64
C TRP A 153 5.98 -4.98 39.33
N LEU A 154 7.28 -4.71 39.40
CA LEU A 154 8.16 -4.62 38.23
C LEU A 154 8.40 -5.99 37.59
N ILE A 155 8.42 -7.05 38.40
CA ILE A 155 8.52 -8.44 37.92
C ILE A 155 7.29 -8.81 37.09
N VAL A 156 6.08 -8.46 37.57
CA VAL A 156 4.82 -8.79 36.90
C VAL A 156 4.71 -8.10 35.54
N ILE A 157 5.05 -6.82 35.46
CA ILE A 157 5.01 -6.05 34.21
C ILE A 157 6.00 -6.64 33.19
N SER A 158 7.22 -6.98 33.62
CA SER A 158 8.23 -7.59 32.74
C SER A 158 7.79 -8.95 32.21
N GLN A 159 7.18 -9.80 33.04
CA GLN A 159 6.68 -11.11 32.59
C GLN A 159 5.48 -10.99 31.64
N PHE A 160 4.57 -10.03 31.89
CA PHE A 160 3.43 -9.78 31.00
C PHE A 160 3.87 -9.28 29.62
N ALA A 161 4.84 -8.36 29.58
CA ALA A 161 5.41 -7.85 28.34
C ALA A 161 6.20 -8.94 27.59
N TRP A 162 6.97 -9.77 28.31
CA TRP A 162 7.70 -10.92 27.74
C TRP A 162 6.76 -11.95 27.09
N PHE A 163 5.64 -12.26 27.76
CA PHE A 163 4.62 -13.17 27.27
C PHE A 163 3.97 -12.70 25.96
N HIS A 164 3.71 -11.40 25.83
CA HIS A 164 3.14 -10.82 24.62
C HIS A 164 4.13 -10.78 23.44
N VAL A 165 5.44 -10.77 23.71
CA VAL A 165 6.48 -10.77 22.66
C VAL A 165 6.74 -12.17 22.11
N HIS A 166 6.74 -13.21 22.96
CA HIS A 166 7.13 -14.56 22.54
C HIS A 166 5.97 -15.56 22.37
N GLY A 167 4.75 -15.19 22.75
CA GLY A 167 3.57 -16.05 22.66
C GLY A 167 3.56 -17.19 23.70
N ILE A 168 2.40 -17.83 23.85
CA ILE A 168 2.11 -18.85 24.89
C ILE A 168 2.90 -20.16 24.73
N PHE A 169 3.54 -20.40 23.58
CA PHE A 169 4.18 -21.68 23.29
C PHE A 169 5.69 -21.54 23.12
N LYS A 170 6.39 -21.42 24.25
CA LYS A 170 7.70 -22.08 24.40
C LYS A 170 7.48 -23.29 25.31
N VAL A 171 7.18 -24.43 24.70
CA VAL A 171 7.39 -25.76 25.30
C VAL A 171 8.84 -26.15 25.00
#